data_AF-A0A178TD29-F1
#
_entry.id   AF-A0A178TD29-F1
#
_cell.length_a   1.000
_cell.length_b   1.000
_cell.length_c   1.000
_cell.angle_alpha   90.00
_cell.angle_beta   90.00
_cell.angle_gamma   90.00
#
_symmetry.space_group_name_H-M   'P 1'
#
loop_
_entity.id
_entity.type
_entity.pdbx_description
1 polymer ?
#
loop_
_entity_poly.entity_id
_entity_poly.type
_entity_poly.pdbx_seq_one_letter_code
_entity_poly.pdbx_strand_id
1 'polypeptide(L)' 'MAQFFIDFTIVAILVIGITALMGVILNGIGENVFGGRKKRLHTAMSEHIQIGWKTVGGKRASR' A
#
# COMPACT_ATOMS: atom_id res chain seq x y z
N MET A 1 -29.15 26.25 22.16
CA MET A 1 -29.24 25.20 21.11
C MET A 1 -28.28 25.45 19.95
N ALA A 2 -28.21 26.66 19.37
CA ALA A 2 -27.29 26.96 18.26
C ALA A 2 -25.80 26.67 18.56
N GLN A 3 -25.30 27.06 19.73
CA GLN A 3 -23.92 26.77 20.14
C GLN A 3 -23.63 25.27 20.23
N PHE A 4 -24.54 24.49 20.83
CA PHE A 4 -24.45 23.04 20.87
C PHE A 4 -24.36 22.42 19.48
N PHE A 5 -25.15 22.91 18.51
CA PHE A 5 -25.08 22.43 17.12
C PHE A 5 -23.73 22.76 16.45
N ILE A 6 -23.15 23.93 16.72
CA ILE A 6 -21.84 24.31 16.20
C ILE A 6 -20.76 23.39 16.77
N ASP A 7 -20.73 23.21 18.09
CA ASP A 7 -19.76 22.35 18.77
C ASP A 7 -19.87 20.90 18.29
N PHE A 8 -21.10 20.39 18.19
CA PHE A 8 -21.39 19.06 17.68
C PHE A 8 -20.93 18.88 16.22
N THR A 9 -21.18 19.86 15.35
CA THR A 9 -20.81 19.80 13.93
C THR A 9 -19.29 19.78 13.76
N ILE A 10 -18.56 20.59 14.54
CA ILE A 10 -17.10 20.61 14.52
C ILE A 10 -16.53 19.25 14.92
N VAL A 11 -17.03 18.68 16.02
CA VAL A 11 -16.59 17.35 16.49
C VAL A 11 -16.95 16.26 15.48
N ALA A 12 -18.15 16.30 14.89
CA ALA A 12 -18.58 15.32 13.91
C ALA A 12 -17.68 15.32 12.66
N ILE A 13 -17.37 16.51 12.11
CA ILE A 13 -16.47 16.64 10.96
C ILE A 13 -15.06 16.16 11.30
N LEU A 14 -14.56 16.48 12.50
CA LEU A 14 -13.24 16.04 12.95
C LEU A 14 -13.17 14.50 13.01
N VAL A 15 -14.16 13.86 13.64
CA VAL A 15 -14.20 12.40 13.77
C VAL A 15 -14.27 11.73 12.41
N ILE A 16 -15.15 12.20 11.52
CA ILE A 16 -15.30 11.68 10.15
C ILE A 16 -14.00 11.88 9.37
N GLY A 17 -13.39 13.06 9.48
CA GLY A 17 -12.11 13.38 8.82
C GLY A 17 -11.00 12.42 9.26
N ILE A 18 -10.84 12.20 10.56
CA ILE A 18 -9.83 11.27 11.07
C ILE A 18 -10.11 9.84 10.61
N THR A 19 -11.36 9.37 10.65
CA THR A 19 -11.71 8.00 10.20
C THR A 19 -11.48 7.81 8.70
N ALA A 20 -11.89 8.76 7.87
CA ALA A 20 -11.68 8.71 6.43
C ALA A 20 -10.20 8.81 6.05
N LEU A 21 -9.44 9.67 6.75
CA LEU A 21 -8.01 9.85 6.51
C LEU A 21 -7.17 8.70 7.07
N MET A 22 -7.65 7.94 8.06
CA MET A 22 -6.92 6.80 8.62
C MET A 22 -6.45 5.83 7.53
N GLY A 23 -7.31 5.48 6.57
CA GLY A 23 -6.95 4.59 5.47
C GLY A 23 -5.97 5.19 4.47
N VAL A 24 -6.14 6.47 4.10
CA VAL A 24 -5.25 7.17 3.16
C VAL A 24 -3.88 7.42 3.79
N ILE A 25 -3.85 7.83 5.05
CA ILE A 25 -2.63 8.04 5.82
C ILE A 25 -1.91 6.70 6.02
N LEU A 26 -2.60 5.62 6.40
CA LEU A 26 -1.96 4.30 6.52
C LEU A 26 -1.41 3.79 5.18
N ASN A 27 -2.12 3.98 4.08
CA ASN A 27 -1.63 3.55 2.77
C ASN A 27 -0.48 4.45 2.29
N GLY A 28 -0.60 5.77 2.41
CA GLY A 28 0.41 6.73 1.98
C GLY A 28 1.68 6.74 2.84
N ILE A 29 1.54 6.70 4.18
CA ILE A 29 2.66 6.60 5.13
C ILE A 29 3.18 5.17 5.18
N GLY A 30 2.31 4.16 5.18
CA GLY A 30 2.73 2.76 5.18
C GLY A 30 3.55 2.41 3.93
N GLU A 31 3.17 2.90 2.75
CA GLU A 31 3.92 2.65 1.52
C GLU A 31 5.23 3.48 1.45
N ASN A 32 5.21 4.75 1.87
CA ASN A 32 6.41 5.60 1.82
C ASN A 32 7.41 5.34 2.97
N VAL A 33 6.94 5.08 4.20
CA VAL A 33 7.78 4.87 5.39
C VAL A 33 8.12 3.38 5.59
N PHE A 34 7.17 2.46 5.38
CA PHE A 34 7.38 1.02 5.55
C PHE A 34 7.57 0.25 4.24
N GLY A 35 7.19 0.81 3.08
CA GLY A 35 7.27 0.14 1.77
C GLY A 35 8.63 0.21 1.08
N GLY A 36 9.53 1.10 1.53
CA GLY A 36 10.85 1.34 0.89
C GLY A 36 11.78 0.12 0.79
N ARG A 37 11.56 -0.95 1.58
CA ARG A 37 12.32 -2.22 1.49
C ARG A 37 11.50 -3.45 1.12
N LYS A 38 10.21 -3.51 1.46
CA LYS A 38 9.36 -4.69 1.17
C LYS A 38 8.89 -4.78 -0.29
N LYS A 39 8.79 -3.67 -1.02
CA LYS A 39 8.45 -3.68 -2.46
C LYS A 39 9.50 -4.42 -3.31
N ARG A 40 10.77 -4.32 -2.90
CA ARG A 40 11.90 -4.99 -3.56
C ARG A 40 12.09 -6.44 -3.14
N LEU A 41 11.60 -6.86 -1.97
CA LEU A 41 11.74 -8.25 -1.50
C LEU A 41 10.89 -9.22 -2.32
N HIS A 42 9.62 -8.90 -2.60
CA HIS A 42 8.79 -9.74 -3.48
C HIS A 42 9.28 -9.74 -4.92
N THR A 43 9.74 -8.58 -5.43
CA THR A 43 10.30 -8.50 -6.79
C THR A 43 11.60 -9.28 -6.91
N ALA A 44 12.55 -9.13 -5.97
CA ALA A 44 13.82 -9.85 -5.99
C ALA A 44 13.64 -11.36 -5.83
N MET A 45 12.69 -11.80 -5.00
CA MET A 45 12.38 -13.23 -4.86
C MET A 45 11.70 -13.79 -6.11
N SER A 46 10.80 -13.02 -6.73
CA SER A 46 10.18 -13.39 -8.02
C SER A 46 11.21 -13.45 -9.14
N GLU A 47 12.15 -12.51 -9.19
CA GLU A 47 13.24 -12.46 -10.16
C GLU A 47 14.18 -13.67 -10.01
N HIS A 48 14.53 -14.04 -8.77
CA HIS A 48 15.30 -15.26 -8.49
C HIS A 48 14.59 -16.54 -8.97
N ILE A 49 13.27 -16.65 -8.76
CA ILE A 49 12.48 -17.78 -9.27
C ILE A 49 12.45 -17.75 -10.81
N GLN A 50 12.18 -16.60 -11.42
CA GLN A 50 12.11 -16.46 -12.89
C GLN A 50 13.46 -16.77 -13.59
N ILE A 51 14.60 -16.48 -12.95
CA ILE A 51 15.93 -16.86 -13.44
C ILE A 51 16.05 -18.39 -13.53
N GLY A 52 15.59 -19.12 -12.51
CA GLY A 52 15.58 -20.60 -12.53
C GLY A 52 14.73 -21.18 -13.67
N TRP A 53 13.60 -20.54 -14.00
CA TRP A 53 12.73 -20.95 -15.12
C TRP A 53 13.36 -20.71 -16.49
N LYS A 54 14.13 -19.64 -16.67
CA LYS A 54 14.90 -19.42 -17.92
C LYS A 54 15.93 -20.53 -18.14
N THR A 55 16.51 -21.07 -17.07
CA THR A 55 17.51 -22.15 -17.14
C THR A 55 16.89 -23.49 -17.57
N VAL A 56 15.64 -23.79 -17.17
CA VAL A 56 14.98 -25.07 -17.51
C VAL A 56 14.11 -25.01 -18.78
N GLY A 57 13.57 -23.84 -19.15
CA GLY A 57 12.67 -23.68 -20.30
C GLY A 57 13.29 -22.93 -21.50
N GLY A 58 14.49 -22.39 -21.38
CA GLY A 58 15.13 -21.52 -22.39
C GLY A 58 15.72 -22.23 -23.61
N LYS A 59 15.74 -23.56 -23.64
CA LYS A 59 15.98 -24.29 -24.90
C LYS A 59 14.69 -24.23 -25.71
N ARG A 60 14.54 -23.18 -26.50
CA ARG A 60 13.73 -23.26 -27.73
C ARG A 60 14.17 -24.56 -28.41
N ALA A 61 13.21 -25.45 -28.65
CA ALA A 61 13.35 -26.49 -29.64
C ALA A 61 13.79 -25.79 -30.94
N SER A 62 15.10 -25.79 -31.19
CA SER A 62 15.61 -25.50 -32.52
C SER A 62 15.22 -26.71 -33.35
N ARG A 63 14.24 -26.47 -34.22
CA ARG A 63 14.04 -27.08 -35.53
C ARG A 63 14.71 -28.43 -35.78
#